data_AF-A0A2M7M5P6-F1
#
_entry.id   AF-A0A2M7M5P6-F1
#
_cell.length_a   1.000
_cell.length_b   1.000
_cell.length_c   1.000
_cell.angle_alpha   90.00
_cell.angle_beta   90.00
_cell.angle_gamma   90.00
#
_symmetry.space_group_name_H-M   'P 1'
#
loop_
_entity.id
_entity.type
_entity.pdbx_description
1 polymer ?
#
loop_
_entity_poly.entity_id
_entity_poly.type
_entity_poly.pdbx_seq_one_letter_code
_entity_poly.pdbx_strand_id
1 'polypeptide(L)'
;MNTTQRLWLKALSLVVIFGMPTAQADIQVLSLNDYQVNQQLVLDATIDINLAPLIIEAVNHEVPLTFTTEIELNERYSLLGIDLSRNRVKITYESQVNYFGFNKIYVISNKRNQKVQSFSSLSEALKTMGTLSSFYLANLADLHPNTLYTIKIRVALNQWKLPTPLILDALWKSDWQLDSGWHQTQIQSPKSWQ
;
A
#
# COMPACT_ATOMS: atom_id res chain seq x y z
N MET A 1 46.69 20.66 62.99
CA MET A 1 45.65 19.64 63.18
C MET A 1 44.73 19.71 61.98
N ASN A 2 44.76 18.69 61.12
CA ASN A 2 43.71 18.20 60.21
C ASN A 2 43.09 19.21 59.20
N THR A 3 42.88 18.97 57.91
CA THR A 3 43.12 17.93 56.88
C THR A 3 42.46 18.51 55.61
N THR A 4 42.59 17.80 54.48
CA THR A 4 41.67 17.76 53.31
C THR A 4 41.95 18.69 52.13
N GLN A 5 41.80 18.27 50.87
CA GLN A 5 41.78 16.95 50.22
C GLN A 5 42.03 17.20 48.73
N ARG A 6 42.78 16.30 48.08
CA ARG A 6 43.05 16.31 46.63
C ARG A 6 41.77 15.97 45.86
N LEU A 7 41.29 16.88 45.02
CA LEU A 7 40.16 16.67 44.11
C LEU A 7 40.63 15.94 42.84
N TRP A 8 40.16 14.70 42.68
CA TRP A 8 40.29 13.90 41.46
C TRP A 8 39.13 14.24 40.52
N LEU A 9 39.40 14.82 39.35
CA LEU A 9 38.41 14.95 38.28
C LEU A 9 38.18 13.59 37.63
N LYS A 10 37.00 12.98 37.86
CA LYS A 10 36.48 11.90 37.04
C LYS A 10 35.60 12.49 35.95
N ALA A 11 36.05 12.44 34.70
CA ALA A 11 35.25 12.78 33.54
C ALA A 11 34.17 11.69 33.34
N LEU A 12 32.90 12.10 33.40
CA LEU A 12 31.75 11.25 33.15
C LEU A 12 31.39 11.34 31.66
N SER A 13 31.75 10.34 30.88
CA SER A 13 31.39 10.25 29.46
C SER A 13 29.89 9.96 29.32
N LEU A 14 29.14 10.95 28.85
CA LEU A 14 27.72 10.81 28.52
C LEU A 14 27.60 10.07 27.18
N VAL A 15 27.26 8.78 27.23
CA VAL A 15 26.91 8.01 26.02
C VAL A 15 25.48 8.40 25.63
N VAL A 16 25.35 9.25 24.61
CA VAL A 16 24.08 9.53 23.96
C VAL A 16 23.76 8.35 23.04
N ILE A 17 22.87 7.46 23.50
CA ILE A 17 22.32 6.40 22.66
C ILE A 17 21.34 7.07 21.70
N PHE A 18 21.79 7.37 20.48
CA PHE A 18 20.90 7.71 19.39
C PHE A 18 20.09 6.44 19.05
N GLY A 19 18.84 6.38 19.52
CA GLY A 19 17.89 5.40 19.03
C GLY A 19 17.68 5.65 17.54
N MET A 20 18.13 4.71 16.70
CA MET A 20 17.79 4.74 15.28
C MET A 20 16.26 4.64 15.17
N PRO A 21 15.60 5.49 14.36
CA PRO A 21 14.20 5.30 14.06
C PRO A 21 14.05 3.92 13.41
N THR A 22 13.36 3.00 14.09
CA THR A 22 12.93 1.76 13.47
C THR A 22 11.92 2.15 12.39
N ALA A 23 12.26 1.92 11.12
CA ALA A 23 11.30 2.07 10.03
C ALA A 23 10.07 1.22 10.37
N GLN A 24 8.96 1.90 10.64
CA GLN A 24 7.69 1.24 10.93
C GLN A 24 7.20 0.60 9.64
N ALA A 25 6.81 -0.67 9.71
CA ALA A 25 6.24 -1.35 8.55
C ALA A 25 4.84 -0.79 8.30
N ASP A 26 4.59 -0.34 7.08
CA ASP A 26 3.34 0.27 6.68
C ASP A 26 3.11 0.20 5.17
N ILE A 27 1.86 0.48 4.79
CA ILE A 27 1.49 0.73 3.41
C ILE A 27 0.83 2.11 3.40
N GLN A 28 1.31 3.02 2.56
CA GLN A 28 0.77 4.37 2.48
C GLN A 28 0.41 4.71 1.04
N VAL A 29 -0.81 5.20 0.82
CA VAL A 29 -1.20 5.78 -0.48
C VAL A 29 -0.68 7.21 -0.51
N LEU A 30 0.41 7.45 -1.25
CA LEU A 30 1.04 8.76 -1.37
C LEU A 30 0.27 9.69 -2.30
N SER A 31 -0.30 9.14 -3.37
CA SER A 31 -1.09 9.91 -4.34
C SER A 31 -2.20 9.06 -4.96
N LEU A 32 -3.31 9.71 -5.27
CA LEU A 32 -4.43 9.16 -6.00
C LEU A 32 -5.00 10.26 -6.90
N ASN A 33 -4.72 10.18 -8.18
CA ASN A 33 -5.16 11.14 -9.18
C ASN A 33 -6.04 10.44 -10.21
N ASP A 34 -7.04 11.16 -10.68
CA ASP A 34 -7.91 10.74 -11.76
C ASP A 34 -7.78 11.67 -12.97
N TYR A 35 -8.06 11.12 -14.14
CA TYR A 35 -8.15 11.89 -15.38
C TYR A 35 -9.01 11.14 -16.40
N GLN A 36 -9.31 11.82 -17.50
CA GLN A 36 -10.17 11.30 -18.55
C GLN A 36 -9.36 11.12 -19.83
N VAL A 37 -9.54 9.96 -20.46
CA VAL A 37 -8.92 9.63 -21.75
C VAL A 37 -9.88 8.76 -22.54
N ASN A 38 -10.17 9.11 -23.80
CA ASN A 38 -11.02 8.32 -24.71
C ASN A 38 -12.37 7.89 -24.10
N GLN A 39 -13.10 8.80 -23.44
CA GLN A 39 -14.37 8.52 -22.73
C GLN A 39 -14.24 7.55 -21.54
N GLN A 40 -13.03 7.34 -21.03
CA GLN A 40 -12.77 6.48 -19.88
C GLN A 40 -12.30 7.31 -18.68
N LEU A 41 -12.80 6.96 -17.50
CA LEU A 41 -12.25 7.41 -16.23
C LEU A 41 -11.05 6.53 -15.89
N VAL A 42 -9.89 7.15 -15.70
CA VAL A 42 -8.62 6.49 -15.47
C VAL A 42 -7.98 6.99 -14.18
N LEU A 43 -7.28 6.10 -13.48
CA LEU A 43 -6.58 6.39 -12.23
C LEU A 43 -5.08 6.18 -12.35
N ASP A 44 -4.34 7.09 -11.74
CA ASP A 44 -2.95 6.93 -11.36
C ASP A 44 -2.83 7.00 -9.83
N ALA A 45 -2.09 6.07 -9.24
CA ALA A 45 -1.84 6.07 -7.80
C ALA A 45 -0.41 5.62 -7.49
N THR A 46 0.19 6.25 -6.48
CA THR A 46 1.47 5.82 -5.92
C THR A 46 1.25 5.34 -4.50
N ILE A 47 1.59 4.09 -4.24
CA ILE A 47 1.52 3.46 -2.93
C ILE A 47 2.95 3.12 -2.51
N ASP A 48 3.35 3.61 -1.36
CA ASP A 48 4.60 3.24 -0.70
C ASP A 48 4.37 2.02 0.19
N ILE A 49 5.28 1.05 0.11
CA ILE A 49 5.16 -0.24 0.81
C ILE A 49 6.45 -0.49 1.56
N ASN A 50 6.42 -0.22 2.87
CA ASN A 50 7.55 -0.44 3.75
C ASN A 50 7.33 -1.73 4.53
N LEU A 51 8.21 -2.70 4.31
CA LEU A 51 8.13 -4.00 4.97
C LEU A 51 9.01 -4.01 6.22
N ALA A 52 8.52 -4.68 7.27
CA ALA A 52 9.34 -4.98 8.45
C ALA A 52 10.52 -5.88 8.06
N PRO A 53 11.66 -5.81 8.78
CA PRO A 53 12.78 -6.73 8.58
C PRO A 53 12.37 -8.21 8.59
N LEU A 54 11.42 -8.58 9.48
CA LEU A 54 10.84 -9.93 9.55
C LEU A 54 10.22 -10.39 8.21
N ILE A 55 9.45 -9.52 7.56
CA ILE A 55 8.77 -9.84 6.31
C ILE A 55 9.79 -9.90 5.16
N ILE A 56 10.78 -9.00 5.16
CA ILE A 56 11.87 -9.02 4.17
C ILE A 56 12.64 -10.34 4.26
N GLU A 57 12.97 -10.79 5.46
CA GLU A 57 13.63 -12.08 5.68
C GLU A 57 12.77 -13.25 5.18
N ALA A 58 11.47 -13.23 5.46
CA ALA A 58 10.55 -14.26 4.97
C ALA A 58 10.55 -14.34 3.43
N VAL A 59 10.47 -13.20 2.73
CA VAL A 59 10.56 -13.17 1.25
C VAL A 59 11.87 -13.77 0.77
N ASN A 60 12.99 -13.43 1.41
CA ASN A 60 14.30 -13.96 1.04
C ASN A 60 14.44 -15.47 1.29
N HIS A 61 13.60 -16.04 2.16
CA HIS A 61 13.41 -17.47 2.35
C HIS A 61 12.28 -18.05 1.47
N GLU A 62 12.00 -17.40 0.34
CA GLU A 62 11.05 -17.84 -0.68
C GLU A 62 9.58 -17.92 -0.18
N VAL A 63 9.25 -17.19 0.89
CA VAL A 63 7.86 -17.03 1.32
C VAL A 63 7.16 -16.03 0.39
N PRO A 64 6.10 -16.43 -0.32
CA PRO A 64 5.36 -15.53 -1.20
C PRO A 64 4.59 -14.49 -0.39
N LEU A 65 4.62 -13.23 -0.83
CA LEU A 65 3.74 -12.19 -0.31
C LEU A 65 2.64 -11.90 -1.32
N THR A 66 1.39 -12.03 -0.90
CA THR A 66 0.23 -11.67 -1.71
C THR A 66 -0.40 -10.40 -1.19
N PHE A 67 -0.47 -9.37 -2.03
CA PHE A 67 -1.14 -8.12 -1.73
C PHE A 67 -2.48 -8.07 -2.44
N THR A 68 -3.52 -7.63 -1.72
CA THR A 68 -4.85 -7.38 -2.28
C THR A 68 -5.01 -5.89 -2.49
N THR A 69 -5.36 -5.50 -3.72
CA THR A 69 -5.76 -4.13 -4.07
C THR A 69 -7.26 -4.10 -4.27
N GLU A 70 -7.92 -3.20 -3.54
CA GLU A 70 -9.35 -2.92 -3.66
C GLU A 70 -9.55 -1.49 -4.16
N ILE A 71 -10.38 -1.32 -5.19
CA ILE A 71 -10.75 -0.03 -5.74
C ILE A 71 -12.27 0.05 -5.86
N GLU A 72 -12.85 1.13 -5.34
CA GLU A 72 -14.29 1.38 -5.39
C GLU A 72 -14.59 2.73 -6.02
N LEU A 73 -15.62 2.78 -6.85
CA LEU A 73 -16.24 4.03 -7.31
C LEU A 73 -17.64 4.12 -6.72
N ASN A 74 -17.86 5.07 -5.82
CA ASN A 74 -19.13 5.27 -5.14
C ASN A 74 -19.77 6.57 -5.62
N GLU A 75 -21.00 6.48 -6.10
CA GLU A 75 -21.83 7.63 -6.44
C GLU A 75 -22.51 8.17 -5.19
N ARG A 76 -22.46 9.48 -4.98
CA ARG A 76 -23.22 10.18 -3.94
C ARG A 76 -24.33 11.01 -4.58
N TYR A 77 -25.55 10.85 -4.09
CA TYR A 77 -26.71 11.58 -4.58
C TYR A 77 -27.67 11.87 -3.42
N SER A 78 -28.42 12.97 -3.52
CA SER A 78 -29.44 13.34 -2.53
C SER A 78 -30.83 13.02 -3.07
N LEU A 79 -31.64 12.30 -2.29
CA LEU A 79 -33.03 11.98 -2.61
C LEU A 79 -33.90 12.36 -1.42
N LEU A 80 -34.90 13.22 -1.63
CA LEU A 80 -35.80 13.71 -0.57
C LEU A 80 -35.06 14.31 0.65
N GLY A 81 -33.90 14.93 0.43
CA GLY A 81 -33.06 15.50 1.50
C GLY A 81 -32.21 14.49 2.26
N ILE A 82 -32.15 13.23 1.81
CA ILE A 82 -31.31 12.17 2.38
C ILE A 82 -30.12 11.94 1.45
N ASP A 83 -28.91 12.04 1.99
CA ASP A 83 -27.68 11.70 1.28
C ASP A 83 -27.54 10.18 1.20
N LEU A 84 -27.51 9.66 -0.02
CA LEU A 84 -27.38 8.25 -0.33
C LEU A 84 -26.07 7.99 -1.09
N SER A 85 -25.54 6.79 -0.90
CA SER A 85 -24.34 6.31 -1.61
C SER A 85 -24.64 4.99 -2.31
N ARG A 86 -24.22 4.88 -3.56
CA ARG A 86 -24.33 3.64 -4.36
C ARG A 86 -22.97 3.26 -4.92
N ASN A 87 -22.53 2.03 -4.67
CA ASN A 87 -21.33 1.51 -5.31
C ASN A 87 -21.62 1.25 -6.80
N ARG A 88 -20.83 1.86 -7.68
CA ARG A 88 -20.93 1.71 -9.14
C ARG A 88 -19.89 0.75 -9.68
N VAL A 89 -18.69 0.79 -9.13
CA VAL A 89 -17.60 -0.11 -9.49
C VAL A 89 -16.96 -0.64 -8.22
N LYS A 90 -16.70 -1.95 -8.21
CA LYS A 90 -15.88 -2.62 -7.21
C LYS A 90 -14.91 -3.54 -7.93
N ILE A 91 -13.62 -3.26 -7.81
CA ILE A 91 -12.54 -4.05 -8.39
C ILE A 91 -11.65 -4.53 -7.26
N THR A 92 -11.41 -5.84 -7.23
CA THR A 92 -10.47 -6.47 -6.29
C THR A 92 -9.54 -7.38 -7.08
N TYR A 93 -8.23 -7.25 -6.88
CA TYR A 93 -7.26 -8.14 -7.47
C TYR A 93 -6.07 -8.38 -6.55
N GLU A 94 -5.37 -9.49 -6.80
CA GLU A 94 -4.17 -9.88 -6.07
C GLU A 94 -2.92 -9.66 -6.93
N SER A 95 -1.85 -9.19 -6.29
CA SER A 95 -0.50 -9.18 -6.84
C SER A 95 0.41 -9.93 -5.89
N GLN A 96 1.29 -10.79 -6.41
CA GLN A 96 2.16 -11.62 -5.60
C GLN A 96 3.62 -11.33 -5.90
N VAL A 97 4.41 -11.11 -4.85
CA VAL A 97 5.86 -11.00 -4.89
C VAL A 97 6.45 -12.33 -4.44
N ASN A 98 7.35 -12.88 -5.25
CA ASN A 98 8.12 -14.07 -4.96
C ASN A 98 9.61 -13.76 -5.09
N TYR A 99 10.43 -14.53 -4.39
CA TYR A 99 11.88 -14.54 -4.58
C TYR A 99 12.31 -15.94 -5.00
N PHE A 100 13.21 -16.01 -5.99
CA PHE A 100 13.82 -17.26 -6.44
C PHE A 100 15.31 -17.23 -6.13
N GLY A 101 15.72 -17.98 -5.09
CA GLY A 101 17.08 -17.95 -4.56
C GLY A 101 18.15 -18.44 -5.54
N PHE A 102 17.80 -19.34 -6.46
CA PHE A 102 18.72 -19.84 -7.48
C PHE A 102 19.26 -18.73 -8.40
N ASN A 103 18.37 -17.83 -8.85
CA ASN A 103 18.73 -16.71 -9.74
C ASN A 103 18.84 -15.36 -9.01
N LYS A 104 18.47 -15.32 -7.71
CA LYS A 104 18.40 -14.10 -6.89
C LYS A 104 17.52 -13.02 -7.52
N ILE A 105 16.36 -13.41 -8.03
CA ILE A 105 15.41 -12.52 -8.67
C ILE A 105 14.13 -12.40 -7.85
N TYR A 106 13.57 -11.20 -7.82
CA TYR A 106 12.22 -10.96 -7.32
C TYR A 106 11.26 -10.94 -8.50
N VAL A 107 10.13 -11.63 -8.38
CA VAL A 107 9.13 -11.74 -9.44
C VAL A 107 7.78 -11.27 -8.91
N ILE A 108 7.21 -10.28 -9.59
CA ILE A 108 5.83 -9.85 -9.38
C ILE A 108 4.95 -10.56 -10.39
N SER A 109 3.84 -11.12 -9.92
CA SER A 109 2.75 -11.61 -10.76
C SER A 109 1.45 -10.90 -10.41
N ASN A 110 0.81 -10.27 -11.39
CA ASN A 110 -0.47 -9.59 -11.20
C ASN A 110 -1.60 -10.47 -11.74
N LYS A 111 -2.55 -10.85 -10.88
CA LYS A 111 -3.64 -11.78 -11.24
C LYS A 111 -4.73 -11.15 -12.11
N ARG A 112 -4.82 -9.80 -12.16
CA ARG A 112 -5.81 -9.10 -12.99
C ARG A 112 -5.44 -9.15 -14.47
N ASN A 113 -4.19 -8.86 -14.81
CA ASN A 113 -3.72 -8.74 -16.20
C ASN A 113 -2.73 -9.84 -16.62
N GLN A 114 -2.45 -10.81 -15.73
CA GLN A 114 -1.49 -11.90 -15.93
C GLN A 114 -0.06 -11.43 -16.25
N LYS A 115 0.27 -10.16 -15.98
CA LYS A 115 1.60 -9.62 -16.21
C LYS A 115 2.56 -10.17 -15.16
N VAL A 116 3.72 -10.62 -15.65
CA VAL A 116 4.83 -11.08 -14.82
C VAL A 116 6.04 -10.19 -15.10
N GLN A 117 6.69 -9.71 -14.04
CA GLN A 117 7.87 -8.84 -14.14
C GLN A 117 8.93 -9.29 -13.14
N SER A 118 10.20 -9.23 -13.54
CA SER A 118 11.35 -9.64 -12.73
C SER A 118 12.22 -8.45 -12.39
N PHE A 119 12.78 -8.45 -11.18
CA PHE A 119 13.60 -7.36 -10.61
C PHE A 119 14.82 -7.93 -9.88
N SER A 120 15.90 -7.17 -9.84
CA SER A 120 17.12 -7.51 -9.10
C SER A 120 17.04 -7.12 -7.62
N SER A 121 16.09 -6.26 -7.24
CA SER A 121 15.90 -5.81 -5.86
C SER A 121 14.45 -5.86 -5.43
N LEU A 122 14.24 -6.13 -4.13
CA LEU A 122 12.90 -6.09 -3.52
C LEU A 122 12.31 -4.68 -3.58
N SER A 123 13.14 -3.65 -3.38
CA SER A 123 12.69 -2.25 -3.41
C SER A 123 12.11 -1.86 -4.78
N GLU A 124 12.77 -2.22 -5.89
CA GLU A 124 12.23 -1.97 -7.23
C GLU A 124 10.93 -2.75 -7.49
N ALA A 125 10.87 -3.99 -7.00
CA ALA A 125 9.67 -4.80 -7.11
C ALA A 125 8.49 -4.15 -6.35
N LEU A 126 8.69 -3.77 -5.09
CA LEU A 126 7.67 -3.11 -4.28
C LEU A 126 7.25 -1.75 -4.85
N LYS A 127 8.21 -0.94 -5.33
CA LYS A 127 7.93 0.32 -6.01
C LYS A 127 7.05 0.12 -7.26
N THR A 128 7.36 -0.90 -8.06
CA THR A 128 6.56 -1.22 -9.26
C THR A 128 5.18 -1.73 -8.88
N MET A 129 5.08 -2.58 -7.86
CA MET A 129 3.81 -3.09 -7.34
C MET A 129 2.91 -1.99 -6.77
N GLY A 130 3.51 -1.02 -6.08
CA GLY A 130 2.84 0.16 -5.54
C GLY A 130 2.53 1.24 -6.57
N THR A 131 2.96 1.08 -7.83
CA THR A 131 2.64 2.04 -8.90
C THR A 131 1.45 1.56 -9.70
N LEU A 132 0.33 2.28 -9.57
CA LEU A 132 -0.84 2.12 -10.41
C LEU A 132 -0.78 3.20 -11.50
N SER A 133 -0.67 2.81 -12.76
CA SER A 133 -0.63 3.76 -13.89
C SER A 133 -1.63 3.39 -14.97
N SER A 134 -2.33 4.41 -15.47
CA SER A 134 -3.34 4.30 -16.52
C SER A 134 -4.38 3.23 -16.23
N PHE A 135 -4.83 3.14 -14.98
CA PHE A 135 -5.79 2.13 -14.57
C PHE A 135 -7.20 2.53 -15.01
N TYR A 136 -7.74 1.80 -15.98
CA TYR A 136 -9.15 1.92 -16.37
C TYR A 136 -10.08 1.57 -15.20
N LEU A 137 -10.89 2.55 -14.79
CA LEU A 137 -11.87 2.40 -13.72
C LEU A 137 -13.29 2.19 -14.25
N ALA A 138 -13.76 3.07 -15.14
CA ALA A 138 -15.14 3.05 -15.65
C ALA A 138 -15.25 3.77 -17.00
N ASN A 139 -16.30 3.46 -17.76
CA ASN A 139 -16.69 4.27 -18.90
C ASN A 139 -17.45 5.51 -18.39
N LEU A 140 -17.14 6.70 -18.91
CA LEU A 140 -17.82 7.93 -18.53
C LEU A 140 -19.31 7.91 -18.91
N ALA A 141 -19.69 7.16 -19.96
CA ALA A 141 -21.09 7.00 -20.37
C ALA A 141 -21.95 6.23 -19.35
N ASP A 142 -21.33 5.45 -18.46
CA ASP A 142 -22.02 4.71 -17.41
C ASP A 142 -22.24 5.54 -16.13
N LEU A 143 -21.62 6.73 -16.07
CA LEU A 143 -21.74 7.64 -14.94
C LEU A 143 -22.89 8.61 -15.17
N HIS A 144 -23.50 9.11 -14.12
CA HIS A 144 -24.50 10.17 -14.23
C HIS A 144 -23.82 11.54 -14.30
N PRO A 145 -24.30 12.45 -15.16
CA PRO A 145 -23.75 13.78 -15.27
C PRO A 145 -24.10 14.63 -14.05
N ASN A 146 -23.23 15.58 -13.73
CA ASN A 146 -23.33 16.47 -12.56
C ASN A 146 -23.47 15.75 -11.21
N THR A 147 -22.94 14.52 -11.10
CA THR A 147 -22.97 13.74 -9.86
C THR A 147 -21.60 13.71 -9.20
N LEU A 148 -21.59 13.75 -7.87
CA LEU A 148 -20.38 13.62 -7.08
C LEU A 148 -20.04 12.14 -6.91
N TYR A 149 -18.82 11.78 -7.28
CA TYR A 149 -18.29 10.44 -7.09
C TYR A 149 -17.16 10.45 -6.07
N THR A 150 -16.98 9.33 -5.37
CA THR A 150 -15.86 9.08 -4.47
C THR A 150 -15.14 7.84 -4.95
N ILE A 151 -13.89 8.00 -5.35
CA ILE A 151 -12.98 6.90 -5.61
C ILE A 151 -12.32 6.54 -4.30
N LYS A 152 -12.28 5.24 -3.99
CA LYS A 152 -11.54 4.72 -2.84
C LYS A 152 -10.56 3.67 -3.31
N ILE A 153 -9.37 3.66 -2.72
CA ILE A 153 -8.35 2.63 -2.93
C ILE A 153 -7.84 2.12 -1.58
N ARG A 154 -7.57 0.83 -1.51
CA ARG A 154 -6.92 0.17 -0.38
C ARG A 154 -5.99 -0.92 -0.88
N VAL A 155 -4.81 -1.02 -0.27
CA VAL A 155 -3.84 -2.07 -0.51
C VAL A 155 -3.47 -2.70 0.82
N ALA A 156 -3.57 -4.02 0.90
CA ALA A 156 -3.26 -4.76 2.13
C ALA A 156 -2.49 -6.04 1.81
N LEU A 157 -1.62 -6.46 2.73
CA LEU A 157 -1.01 -7.77 2.70
C LEU A 157 -2.04 -8.83 3.10
N ASN A 158 -2.26 -9.82 2.25
CA ASN A 158 -3.16 -10.93 2.52
C ASN A 158 -2.43 -12.01 3.32
N GLN A 159 -2.42 -11.86 4.64
CA GLN A 159 -1.80 -12.82 5.57
C GLN A 159 -2.36 -14.25 5.49
N TRP A 160 -3.59 -14.42 4.99
CA TRP A 160 -4.21 -15.74 4.82
C TRP A 160 -3.64 -16.53 3.63
N LYS A 161 -2.80 -15.89 2.81
CA LYS A 161 -2.07 -16.52 1.70
C LYS A 161 -0.65 -16.95 2.09
N LEU A 162 -0.24 -16.69 3.33
CA LEU A 162 1.04 -17.18 3.83
C LEU A 162 1.02 -18.72 3.95
N PRO A 163 2.18 -19.38 3.90
CA PRO A 163 2.29 -20.79 4.25
C PRO A 163 1.68 -21.07 5.62
N THR A 164 1.03 -22.23 5.79
CA THR A 164 0.23 -22.56 6.98
C THR A 164 0.92 -22.29 8.32
N PRO A 165 2.22 -22.62 8.53
CA PRO A 165 2.89 -22.30 9.79
C PRO A 165 2.96 -20.79 10.08
N LEU A 166 3.13 -19.96 9.05
CA LEU A 166 3.26 -18.51 9.17
C LEU A 166 1.92 -17.79 9.35
N ILE A 167 0.80 -18.41 8.97
CA ILE A 167 -0.54 -17.84 9.26
C ILE A 167 -0.70 -17.65 10.77
N LEU A 168 -0.27 -18.63 11.57
CA LEU A 168 -0.32 -18.51 13.03
C LEU A 168 0.50 -17.33 13.51
N ASP A 169 1.74 -17.19 13.04
CA ASP A 169 2.61 -16.06 13.38
C ASP A 169 1.98 -14.70 13.02
N ALA A 170 1.33 -14.60 11.86
CA ALA A 170 0.69 -13.37 11.39
C ALA A 170 -0.50 -12.92 12.24
N LEU A 171 -1.18 -13.86 12.91
CA LEU A 171 -2.29 -13.52 13.83
C LEU A 171 -1.81 -12.78 15.09
N TRP A 172 -0.57 -13.04 15.54
CA TRP A 172 -0.03 -12.46 16.78
C TRP A 172 0.96 -11.32 16.54
N LYS A 173 1.64 -11.29 15.40
CA LYS A 173 2.64 -10.27 15.06
C LYS A 173 2.02 -9.21 14.15
N SER A 174 1.92 -7.98 14.65
CA SER A 174 1.40 -6.82 13.92
C SER A 174 2.17 -6.51 12.63
N ASP A 175 3.43 -6.92 12.54
CA ASP A 175 4.25 -6.74 11.33
C ASP A 175 3.58 -7.31 10.08
N TRP A 176 2.83 -8.42 10.20
CA TRP A 176 2.11 -9.03 9.07
C TRP A 176 0.78 -8.35 8.73
N GLN A 177 0.31 -7.44 9.58
CA GLN A 177 -0.98 -6.77 9.45
C GLN A 177 -0.83 -5.44 8.68
N LEU A 178 -0.22 -5.52 7.49
CA LEU A 178 0.00 -4.36 6.63
C LEU A 178 -1.27 -4.02 5.84
N ASP A 179 -1.76 -2.81 6.04
CA ASP A 179 -2.97 -2.29 5.40
C ASP A 179 -2.87 -0.78 5.25
N SER A 180 -3.12 -0.26 4.06
CA SER A 180 -3.14 1.18 3.81
C SER A 180 -4.35 1.88 4.41
N GLY A 181 -5.36 1.13 4.84
CA GLY A 181 -6.71 1.63 5.01
C GLY A 181 -7.29 2.15 3.69
N TRP A 182 -8.50 2.70 3.76
CA TRP A 182 -9.13 3.33 2.60
C TRP A 182 -8.62 4.76 2.43
N HIS A 183 -7.89 4.99 1.35
CA HIS A 183 -7.64 6.34 0.85
C HIS A 183 -8.71 6.72 -0.16
N GLN A 184 -9.15 7.99 -0.18
CA GLN A 184 -10.25 8.41 -1.03
C GLN A 184 -10.01 9.79 -1.64
N THR A 185 -10.51 9.97 -2.86
CA THR A 185 -10.63 11.27 -3.51
C THR A 185 -12.04 11.45 -4.07
N GLN A 186 -12.46 12.71 -4.20
CA GLN A 186 -13.77 13.05 -4.75
C GLN A 186 -13.60 13.63 -6.14
N ILE A 187 -14.45 13.20 -7.06
CA ILE A 187 -14.45 13.67 -8.44
C ILE A 187 -15.86 14.10 -8.81
N GLN A 188 -15.97 15.16 -9.61
CA GLN A 188 -17.22 15.53 -10.24
C GLN A 188 -17.23 14.98 -11.66
N SER A 189 -18.30 14.29 -12.03
CA SER A 189 -18.50 13.92 -13.43
C SER A 189 -18.54 15.20 -14.30
N PRO A 190 -17.92 15.22 -15.50
CA PRO A 190 -18.00 16.36 -16.41
C PRO A 190 -19.42 16.85 -16.68
N LYS A 191 -19.55 18.16 -16.87
CA LYS A 191 -20.83 18.86 -17.07
C LYS A 191 -21.45 18.66 -18.45
N SER A 192 -20.74 18.06 -19.41
CA SER A 192 -21.19 17.91 -20.80
C SER A 192 -20.54 16.70 -21.47
N TRP A 193 -21.35 15.76 -21.94
CA TRP A 193 -20.93 14.77 -22.92
C TRP A 193 -21.17 15.35 -24.30
N GLN A 194 -20.11 15.89 -24.90
CA GLN A 194 -20.06 16.23 -26.32
C GLN A 194 -18.98 15.37 -26.96
#